data_AF-A0A7X7FKQ6-F1
#
_entry.id   AF-A0A7X7FKQ6-F1
#
_cell.length_a   1.000
_cell.length_b   1.000
_cell.length_c   1.000
_cell.angle_alpha   90.00
_cell.angle_beta   90.00
_cell.angle_gamma   90.00
#
_symmetry.space_group_name_H-M   'P 1'
#
loop_
_entity.id
_entity.type
_entity.pdbx_description
1 polymer ?
#
loop_
_entity_poly.entity_id
_entity_poly.type
_entity_poly.pdbx_seq_one_letter_code
_entity_poly.pdbx_strand_id
1 'polypeptide(L)'
;MGEFVRRVSKQAKRAMREIFGQEPLPGEIPLLELMSLLLGDGFGEVQPTTTIPITSQQWFDWHHLALMKPEELIAAMNLVLETGRLELPRHPEAMRTWAACLMLSTLDQLDLM
;
A
#
# COMPACT_ATOMS: atom_id res chain seq x y z
N MET A 1 -7.01 -15.76 -4.13
CA MET A 1 -5.79 -14.93 -4.04
C MET A 1 -4.66 -15.66 -4.74
N GLY A 2 -4.08 -15.06 -5.77
CA GLY A 2 -3.01 -15.67 -6.57
C GLY A 2 -1.73 -15.89 -5.77
N GLU A 3 -0.90 -16.82 -6.24
CA GLU A 3 0.37 -17.15 -5.58
C GLU A 3 1.33 -15.96 -5.50
N PHE A 4 1.23 -15.01 -6.44
CA PHE A 4 2.04 -13.81 -6.46
C PHE A 4 1.65 -12.85 -5.33
N VAL A 5 0.37 -12.51 -5.20
CA VAL A 5 -0.10 -11.66 -4.09
C VAL A 5 0.24 -12.24 -2.73
N ARG A 6 0.11 -13.56 -2.55
CA ARG A 6 0.53 -14.23 -1.30
C ARG A 6 2.02 -14.06 -1.01
N ARG A 7 2.86 -14.07 -2.05
CA ARG A 7 4.30 -13.85 -1.94
C ARG A 7 4.60 -12.40 -1.56
N VAL A 8 3.97 -11.43 -2.22
CA VAL A 8 4.13 -10.00 -1.91
C VAL A 8 3.65 -9.71 -0.48
N SER A 9 2.53 -10.27 -0.04
CA SER A 9 2.03 -10.11 1.33
C SER A 9 2.99 -10.69 2.38
N LYS A 10 3.62 -11.85 2.12
CA LYS A 10 4.68 -12.39 2.98
C LYS A 10 5.91 -11.48 3.03
N GLN A 11 6.30 -10.92 1.88
CA GLN A 11 7.40 -9.96 1.80
C GLN A 11 7.07 -8.67 2.55
N ALA A 12 5.82 -8.19 2.49
CA ALA A 12 5.36 -7.01 3.19
C ALA A 12 5.45 -7.21 4.71
N LYS A 13 4.95 -8.34 5.24
CA LYS A 13 5.11 -8.70 6.66
C LYS A 13 6.57 -8.73 7.10
N ARG A 14 7.46 -9.24 6.24
CA ARG A 14 8.91 -9.28 6.52
C ARG A 14 9.50 -7.87 6.54
N ALA A 15 9.15 -7.03 5.56
CA ALA A 15 9.61 -5.65 5.47
C ALA A 15 9.15 -4.82 6.69
N MET A 16 7.91 -4.99 7.16
CA MET A 16 7.42 -4.35 8.38
C MET A 16 8.32 -4.66 9.58
N ARG A 17 8.69 -5.94 9.75
CA ARG A 17 9.56 -6.37 10.84
C ARG A 17 10.99 -5.85 10.70
N GLU A 18 11.55 -5.92 9.49
CA GLU A 18 12.96 -5.57 9.26
C GLU A 18 13.21 -4.06 9.24
N ILE A 19 12.27 -3.26 8.71
CA ILE A 19 12.44 -1.81 8.52
C ILE A 19 11.87 -1.02 9.70
N PHE A 20 10.68 -1.41 10.17
CA PHE A 20 9.96 -0.66 11.19
C PHE A 20 10.00 -1.31 12.57
N GLY A 21 10.52 -2.54 12.68
CA GLY A 21 10.54 -3.28 13.95
C GLY A 21 9.15 -3.68 14.44
N GLN A 22 8.14 -3.68 13.56
CA GLN A 22 6.74 -3.92 13.90
C GLN A 22 6.22 -5.22 13.29
N GLU A 23 5.28 -5.86 13.99
CA GLU A 23 4.48 -6.94 13.41
C GLU A 23 3.14 -6.40 12.93
N PRO A 24 2.55 -7.00 11.88
CA PRO A 24 1.19 -6.69 11.49
C PRO A 24 0.21 -6.90 12.64
N LEU A 25 -0.76 -6.02 12.81
CA LEU A 25 -1.77 -6.20 13.83
C LEU A 25 -2.63 -7.44 13.53
N PRO A 26 -3.12 -8.15 14.56
CA PRO A 26 -4.00 -9.29 14.35
C PRO A 26 -5.28 -8.89 13.61
N GLY A 27 -5.52 -9.50 12.45
CA GLY A 27 -6.69 -9.21 11.62
C GLY A 27 -6.47 -8.11 10.57
N GLU A 28 -5.38 -7.36 10.67
CA GLU A 28 -4.99 -6.38 9.67
C GLU A 28 -4.28 -7.02 8.48
N ILE A 29 -4.30 -6.29 7.36
CA ILE A 29 -3.72 -6.75 6.11
C ILE A 29 -2.30 -6.21 6.02
N PRO A 30 -1.27 -7.08 6.03
CA PRO A 30 0.12 -6.62 6.11
C PRO A 30 0.52 -5.64 5.01
N LEU A 31 -0.14 -5.72 3.85
CA LEU A 31 0.13 -4.85 2.72
C LEU A 31 -0.45 -3.44 2.93
N LEU A 32 -1.67 -3.34 3.47
CA LEU A 32 -2.29 -2.04 3.80
C LEU A 32 -1.52 -1.34 4.93
N GLU A 33 -1.16 -2.09 5.98
CA GLU A 33 -0.36 -1.52 7.07
C GLU A 33 1.02 -1.07 6.61
N LEU A 34 1.70 -1.87 5.79
CA LEU A 34 2.99 -1.46 5.21
C LEU A 34 2.86 -0.18 4.40
N MET A 35 1.79 -0.03 3.61
CA MET A 35 1.54 1.20 2.85
C MET A 35 1.34 2.40 3.79
N SER A 36 0.56 2.24 4.86
CA SER A 36 0.38 3.28 5.87
C SER A 36 1.71 3.69 6.53
N LEU A 37 2.60 2.75 6.81
CA LEU A 37 3.92 3.02 7.38
C LEU A 37 4.89 3.69 6.38
N LEU A 38 4.79 3.36 5.09
CA LEU A 38 5.67 3.90 4.05
C LEU A 38 5.25 5.30 3.60
N LEU A 39 3.94 5.55 3.53
CA LEU A 39 3.37 6.77 2.96
C LEU A 39 2.88 7.73 4.02
N GLY A 40 2.42 7.26 5.19
CA GLY A 40 1.94 8.11 6.27
C GLY A 40 3.07 8.77 7.05
N ASP A 41 2.84 9.98 7.54
CA ASP A 41 3.78 10.73 8.39
C ASP A 41 3.63 10.40 9.89
N GLY A 42 2.63 9.59 10.26
CA GLY A 42 2.30 9.23 11.64
C GLY A 42 1.31 10.17 12.33
N PHE A 43 0.95 11.29 11.70
CA PHE A 43 -0.05 12.27 12.17
C PHE A 43 -1.34 12.26 11.32
N GLY A 44 -1.42 11.34 10.35
CA GLY A 44 -2.57 11.18 9.46
C GLY A 44 -2.40 11.88 8.12
N GLU A 45 -1.24 12.50 7.87
CA GLU A 45 -0.91 13.10 6.59
C GLU A 45 -0.03 12.16 5.76
N VAL A 46 0.02 12.43 4.45
CA VAL A 46 0.93 11.72 3.55
C VAL A 46 2.30 12.41 3.58
N GLN A 47 3.36 11.64 3.76
CA GLN A 47 4.72 12.13 3.60
C GLN A 47 4.95 12.54 2.14
N PRO A 48 5.62 13.68 1.91
CA PRO A 48 5.96 14.09 0.56
C PRO A 48 6.89 13.06 -0.10
N THR A 49 6.47 12.56 -1.26
CA THR A 49 7.24 11.70 -2.15
C THR A 49 7.79 12.54 -3.31
N THR A 50 9.12 12.60 -3.45
CA THR A 50 9.80 13.42 -4.47
C THR A 50 9.60 12.91 -5.89
N THR A 51 9.35 11.61 -6.06
CA THR A 51 9.29 10.95 -7.37
C THR A 51 7.86 10.83 -7.91
N ILE A 52 6.88 10.56 -7.04
CA ILE A 52 5.49 10.34 -7.42
C ILE A 52 4.63 11.10 -6.41
N PRO A 53 4.12 12.30 -6.75
CA PRO A 53 3.39 13.11 -5.80
C PRO A 53 2.04 12.45 -5.48
N ILE A 54 1.75 12.29 -4.20
CA ILE A 54 0.43 11.91 -3.68
C ILE A 54 -0.20 13.18 -3.11
N THR A 55 -1.40 13.52 -3.57
CA THR A 55 -2.15 14.64 -3.01
C THR A 55 -2.83 14.25 -1.69
N SER A 56 -3.08 15.23 -0.82
CA SER A 56 -3.83 15.00 0.42
C SER A 56 -5.24 14.44 0.15
N GLN A 57 -5.86 14.80 -0.98
CA GLN A 57 -7.16 14.27 -1.38
C GLN A 57 -7.07 12.76 -1.70
N GLN A 58 -6.12 12.35 -2.54
CA GLN A 58 -5.90 10.93 -2.85
C GLN A 58 -5.58 10.11 -1.59
N TRP A 59 -4.80 10.68 -0.67
CA TRP A 59 -4.52 10.05 0.62
C TRP A 59 -5.78 9.88 1.48
N PHE A 60 -6.62 10.91 1.53
CA PHE A 60 -7.89 10.86 2.23
C PHE A 60 -8.82 9.81 1.62
N ASP A 61 -8.94 9.76 0.29
CA ASP A 61 -9.78 8.80 -0.42
C ASP A 61 -9.32 7.36 -0.16
N TRP A 62 -8.02 7.12 -0.17
CA TRP A 62 -7.42 5.84 0.20
C TRP A 62 -7.83 5.41 1.62
N HIS A 63 -7.68 6.30 2.61
CA HIS A 63 -8.07 6.02 3.99
C HIS A 63 -9.57 5.81 4.14
N HIS A 64 -10.38 6.59 3.45
CA HIS A 64 -11.83 6.45 3.46
C HIS A 64 -12.24 5.07 2.93
N LEU A 65 -11.64 4.60 1.84
CA LEU A 65 -11.87 3.26 1.30
C LEU A 65 -11.40 2.16 2.25
N ALA A 66 -10.24 2.31 2.87
CA ALA A 66 -9.72 1.34 3.82
C ALA A 66 -10.68 1.14 5.02
N LEU A 67 -11.36 2.20 5.45
CA LEU A 67 -12.34 2.17 6.53
C LEU A 67 -13.73 1.67 6.07
N MET A 68 -14.23 2.22 4.97
CA MET A 68 -15.63 2.01 4.56
C MET A 68 -15.81 0.75 3.71
N LYS A 69 -14.80 0.41 2.90
CA LYS A 69 -14.87 -0.67 1.92
C LYS A 69 -13.53 -1.42 1.79
N PRO A 70 -13.00 -1.97 2.89
CA PRO A 70 -11.70 -2.64 2.88
C PRO A 70 -11.65 -3.76 1.84
N GLU A 71 -12.68 -4.60 1.76
CA GLU A 71 -12.73 -5.73 0.81
C GLU A 71 -12.60 -5.32 -0.66
N GLU A 72 -13.27 -4.23 -1.06
CA GLU A 72 -13.22 -3.69 -2.43
C GLU A 72 -11.83 -3.12 -2.72
N LEU A 73 -11.27 -2.36 -1.77
CA LEU A 73 -9.91 -1.81 -1.87
C LEU A 73 -8.86 -2.92 -2.02
N ILE A 74 -8.96 -3.96 -1.20
CA ILE A 74 -8.04 -5.11 -1.24
C ILE A 74 -8.16 -5.86 -2.57
N ALA A 75 -9.38 -6.05 -3.07
CA ALA A 75 -9.62 -6.73 -4.33
C ALA A 75 -8.98 -5.96 -5.49
N ALA A 76 -9.19 -4.64 -5.57
CA ALA A 76 -8.58 -3.77 -6.57
C ALA A 76 -7.05 -3.76 -6.46
N MET A 77 -6.51 -3.62 -5.25
CA MET A 77 -5.07 -3.64 -5.00
C MET A 77 -4.44 -4.97 -5.43
N ASN A 78 -5.08 -6.10 -5.13
CA ASN A 78 -4.61 -7.42 -5.56
C ASN A 78 -4.64 -7.58 -7.08
N LEU A 79 -5.65 -7.01 -7.75
CA LEU A 79 -5.74 -7.01 -9.20
C LEU A 79 -4.59 -6.21 -9.82
N VAL A 80 -4.30 -5.02 -9.30
CA VAL A 80 -3.16 -4.20 -9.73
C VAL A 80 -1.83 -4.94 -9.54
N LEU A 81 -1.64 -5.60 -8.39
CA LEU A 81 -0.44 -6.39 -8.12
C LEU A 81 -0.26 -7.55 -9.11
N GLU A 82 -1.33 -8.30 -9.40
CA GLU A 82 -1.26 -9.45 -10.32
C GLU A 82 -1.06 -9.01 -11.77
N THR A 83 -1.77 -7.98 -12.21
CA THR A 83 -1.73 -7.48 -13.59
C THR A 83 -0.41 -6.80 -13.90
N GLY A 84 0.07 -5.92 -13.01
CA GLY A 84 1.34 -5.22 -13.15
C GLY A 84 2.57 -6.04 -12.76
N ARG A 85 2.38 -7.25 -12.17
CA ARG A 85 3.45 -8.06 -11.58
C ARG A 85 4.37 -7.22 -10.68
N LEU A 86 3.78 -6.34 -9.88
CA LEU A 86 4.51 -5.37 -9.07
C LEU A 86 5.18 -6.07 -7.88
N GLU A 87 6.46 -6.37 -8.01
CA GLU A 87 7.26 -6.97 -6.94
C GLU A 87 7.59 -5.93 -5.86
N LEU A 88 7.59 -6.36 -4.59
CA LEU A 88 7.99 -5.48 -3.49
C LEU A 88 9.51 -5.24 -3.56
N PRO A 89 9.97 -3.98 -3.70
CA PRO A 89 11.39 -3.65 -3.70
C PRO A 89 12.04 -3.94 -2.34
N ARG A 90 13.37 -4.02 -2.28
CA ARG A 90 14.10 -4.24 -1.00
C ARG A 90 14.56 -2.96 -0.31
N HIS A 91 14.69 -1.87 -1.05
CA HIS A 91 15.21 -0.60 -0.53
C HIS A 91 14.06 0.30 -0.05
N PRO A 92 14.16 0.95 1.13
CA PRO A 92 13.07 1.77 1.67
C PRO A 92 12.56 2.85 0.73
N GLU A 93 13.44 3.61 0.06
CA GLU A 93 13.04 4.65 -0.90
C GLU A 93 12.29 4.08 -2.11
N ALA A 94 12.74 2.93 -2.62
CA ALA A 94 12.07 2.23 -3.71
C ALA A 94 10.72 1.65 -3.26
N MET A 95 10.62 1.14 -2.03
CA MET A 95 9.36 0.68 -1.44
C MET A 95 8.36 1.84 -1.31
N ARG A 96 8.79 3.04 -0.93
CA ARG A 96 7.92 4.22 -0.88
C ARG A 96 7.38 4.58 -2.25
N THR A 97 8.25 4.59 -3.27
CA THR A 97 7.83 4.83 -4.67
C THR A 97 6.86 3.76 -5.16
N TRP A 98 7.15 2.49 -4.87
CA TRP A 98 6.28 1.36 -5.18
C TRP A 98 4.92 1.46 -4.49
N ALA A 99 4.88 1.86 -3.21
CA ALA A 99 3.65 2.04 -2.46
C ALA A 99 2.81 3.17 -3.05
N ALA A 100 3.44 4.28 -3.44
CA ALA A 100 2.77 5.38 -4.14
C ALA A 100 2.18 4.92 -5.49
N CYS A 101 2.96 4.20 -6.31
CA CYS A 101 2.45 3.61 -7.55
C CYS A 101 1.24 2.71 -7.31
N LEU A 102 1.34 1.79 -6.34
CA LEU A 102 0.28 0.84 -6.05
C LEU A 102 -0.99 1.56 -5.55
N MET A 103 -0.84 2.53 -4.65
CA MET A 103 -1.95 3.34 -4.13
C MET A 103 -2.69 4.04 -5.27
N LEU A 104 -1.97 4.82 -6.09
CA LEU A 104 -2.57 5.59 -7.17
C LEU A 104 -3.21 4.69 -8.23
N SER A 105 -2.52 3.62 -8.63
CA SER A 105 -3.08 2.66 -9.60
C SER A 105 -4.33 1.96 -9.06
N THR A 106 -4.42 1.76 -7.74
CA THR A 106 -5.60 1.18 -7.11
C THR A 106 -6.77 2.17 -7.08
N LEU A 107 -6.50 3.45 -6.81
CA LEU A 107 -7.51 4.51 -6.86
C LEU A 107 -8.03 4.72 -8.29
N ASP A 108 -7.14 4.71 -9.29
CA ASP A 108 -7.49 4.72 -10.71
C ASP A 108 -8.40 3.54 -11.07
N GLN A 109 -8.07 2.33 -10.59
CA GLN A 109 -8.86 1.12 -10.85
C GLN A 109 -10.27 1.16 -10.23
N LEU A 110 -10.48 2.02 -9.24
CA LEU A 110 -11.76 2.25 -8.57
C LEU A 110 -12.51 3.48 -9.15
N ASP A 111 -12.01 4.07 -10.24
CA ASP A 111 -12.55 5.26 -10.90
C ASP A 111 -12.61 6.50 -9.97
N LEU A 112 -11.62 6.66 -9.09
CA LEU A 112 -11.55 7.75 -8.11
C LEU A 112 -10.52 8.85 -8.46
N MET A 113 -10.01 8.86 -9.69
CA MET A 113 -9.11 9.87 -10.26
C MET A 113 -9.63 10.36 -11.60
#